data_AF-A0A136LQW9-F1
#
_entry.id   AF-A0A136LQW9-F1
#
_cell.length_a   1.000
_cell.length_b   1.000
_cell.length_c   1.000
_cell.angle_alpha   90.00
_cell.angle_beta   90.00
_cell.angle_gamma   90.00
#
_symmetry.space_group_name_H-M   'P 1'
#
loop_
_entity.id
_entity.type
_entity.pdbx_description
1 polymer ?
#
loop_
_entity_poly.entity_id
_entity_poly.type
_entity_poly.pdbx_seq_one_letter_code
_entity_poly.pdbx_strand_id
1 'polypeptide(L)'
;MSNNSEAYGLQRAAQYNIATLVFNKAQFRESDEVVEVLKAAGITHIVLAGFLWLIPQNLLSTFPGRIINIHPALLPKFGGKGMYGMRVHEAVKQAGETETGITIHEVNAHYDEGKILSQQKCSIEKSDTPEDIARKVQQLEHRYYPLVIEKWITS
;
A
#
# COMPACT_ATOMS: atom_id res chain seq x y z
N MET A 1 -3.15 11.98 -0.40
CA MET A 1 -2.34 12.60 0.67
C MET A 1 -0.92 12.06 0.60
N SER A 2 0.09 12.77 1.08
CA SER A 2 1.49 12.33 1.02
C SER A 2 2.31 12.84 2.20
N ASN A 3 3.30 12.07 2.63
CA ASN A 3 4.34 12.51 3.56
C ASN A 3 5.58 13.09 2.85
N ASN A 4 5.55 13.15 1.52
CA ASN A 4 6.57 13.74 0.66
C ASN A 4 5.90 14.77 -0.28
N SER A 5 6.29 16.03 -0.18
CA SER A 5 5.77 17.13 -1.01
C SER A 5 6.09 16.97 -2.50
N GLU A 6 7.11 16.18 -2.84
CA GLU A 6 7.55 15.94 -4.21
C GLU A 6 6.97 14.66 -4.81
N ALA A 7 6.08 13.96 -4.08
CA ALA A 7 5.48 12.73 -4.58
C ALA A 7 4.69 12.97 -5.88
N TYR A 8 5.05 12.27 -6.94
CA TYR A 8 4.38 12.38 -8.25
C TYR A 8 2.87 12.07 -8.19
N GLY A 9 2.44 11.28 -7.20
CA GLY A 9 1.02 11.04 -6.92
C GLY A 9 0.23 12.31 -6.61
N LEU A 10 0.85 13.35 -6.03
CA LEU A 10 0.22 14.65 -5.80
C LEU A 10 -0.06 15.38 -7.13
N GLN A 11 0.89 15.32 -8.07
CA GLN A 11 0.72 15.92 -9.40
C GLN A 11 -0.39 15.22 -10.17
N ARG A 12 -0.44 13.88 -10.13
CA ARG A 12 -1.54 13.10 -10.73
C ARG A 12 -2.88 13.48 -10.12
N ALA A 13 -3.00 13.54 -8.80
CA ALA A 13 -4.25 13.92 -8.14
C ALA A 13 -4.73 15.31 -8.57
N ALA A 14 -3.82 16.29 -8.67
CA ALA A 14 -4.13 17.63 -9.14
C ALA A 14 -4.67 17.65 -10.58
N GLN A 15 -4.11 16.83 -11.49
CA GLN A 15 -4.60 16.70 -12.88
C GLN A 15 -6.05 16.22 -12.95
N TYR A 16 -6.53 15.48 -11.95
CA TYR A 16 -7.91 15.01 -11.84
C TYR A 16 -8.78 15.87 -10.92
N ASN A 17 -8.31 17.06 -10.51
CA ASN A 17 -9.00 17.95 -9.56
C ASN A 17 -9.34 17.28 -8.22
N ILE A 18 -8.49 16.35 -7.77
CA ILE A 18 -8.64 15.68 -6.48
C ILE A 18 -7.88 16.49 -5.42
N ALA A 19 -8.54 16.79 -4.30
CA ALA A 19 -7.93 17.50 -3.19
C ALA A 19 -6.69 16.75 -2.65
N THR A 20 -5.61 17.49 -2.37
CA THR A 20 -4.37 16.92 -1.83
C THR A 20 -4.02 17.53 -0.48
N LEU A 21 -3.31 16.74 0.34
CA LEU A 21 -2.74 17.18 1.60
C LEU A 21 -1.33 16.60 1.71
N VAL A 22 -0.39 17.44 2.11
CA VAL A 22 0.95 17.05 2.52
C VAL A 22 1.05 17.22 4.03
N PHE A 23 1.59 16.23 4.72
CA PHE A 23 1.80 16.28 6.16
C PHE A 23 3.20 15.77 6.51
N ASN A 24 3.76 16.27 7.62
CA ASN A 24 5.03 15.78 8.14
C ASN A 24 4.83 14.69 9.20
N LYS A 25 5.94 14.19 9.75
CA LYS A 25 5.93 13.09 10.72
C LYS A 25 5.25 13.47 12.05
N ALA A 26 5.45 14.70 12.53
CA ALA A 26 4.84 15.18 13.77
C ALA A 26 3.32 15.29 13.62
N GLN A 27 2.85 15.88 12.52
CA GLN A 27 1.42 15.96 12.20
C GLN A 27 0.78 14.58 12.10
N PHE A 28 1.50 13.60 11.53
CA PHE A 28 1.01 12.23 11.36
C PHE A 28 1.01 11.40 12.64
N ARG A 29 2.02 11.55 13.52
CA ARG A 29 2.25 10.62 14.66
C ARG A 29 2.06 11.22 16.04
N GLU A 30 2.26 12.53 16.16
CA GLU A 30 2.34 13.25 17.43
C GLU A 30 1.13 14.18 17.61
N SER A 31 0.15 14.10 16.70
CA SER A 31 -1.08 14.90 16.73
C SER A 31 -2.25 14.14 16.11
N ASP A 32 -3.46 14.69 16.27
CA ASP A 32 -4.68 14.23 15.60
C ASP A 32 -5.00 15.02 14.31
N GLU A 33 -4.11 15.89 13.84
CA GLU A 33 -4.39 16.79 12.71
C GLU A 33 -4.82 16.02 11.44
N VAL A 34 -4.09 14.95 11.09
CA VAL A 34 -4.44 14.11 9.94
C VAL A 34 -5.78 13.41 10.13
N VAL A 35 -6.08 12.96 11.35
CA VAL A 35 -7.35 12.29 11.68
C VAL A 35 -8.52 13.28 11.55
N GLU A 36 -8.38 14.50 12.08
CA GLU A 36 -9.43 15.51 12.01
C GLU A 36 -9.67 16.00 10.59
N VAL A 37 -8.62 16.14 9.75
CA VAL A 37 -8.78 16.45 8.33
C VAL A 37 -9.57 15.35 7.61
N LEU A 38 -9.25 14.08 7.84
CA LEU A 38 -9.96 12.95 7.22
C LEU A 38 -11.43 12.90 7.65
N LYS A 39 -11.72 13.13 8.94
CA LYS A 39 -13.09 13.19 9.48
C LYS A 39 -13.87 14.36 8.90
N ALA A 40 -13.29 15.56 8.87
CA ALA A 40 -13.93 16.74 8.32
C ALA A 40 -14.26 16.60 6.82
N ALA A 41 -13.42 15.86 6.08
CA ALA A 41 -13.65 15.54 4.69
C ALA A 41 -14.66 14.39 4.46
N GLY A 42 -15.22 13.80 5.53
CA GLY A 42 -16.19 12.70 5.43
C GLY A 42 -15.59 11.40 4.88
N ILE A 43 -14.28 11.19 5.03
CA ILE A 43 -13.62 9.96 4.57
C ILE A 43 -14.13 8.76 5.35
N THR A 44 -14.45 7.68 4.65
CA THR A 44 -14.98 6.44 5.25
C THR A 44 -13.99 5.28 5.17
N HIS A 45 -13.04 5.33 4.25
CA HIS A 45 -12.08 4.27 3.93
C HIS A 45 -10.74 4.89 3.52
N ILE A 46 -9.65 4.22 3.87
CA ILE A 46 -8.27 4.63 3.53
C ILE A 46 -7.61 3.52 2.71
N VAL A 47 -7.02 3.90 1.59
CA VAL A 47 -6.29 3.01 0.68
C VAL A 47 -4.84 3.46 0.64
N LEU A 48 -3.92 2.60 1.07
CA LEU A 48 -2.49 2.85 1.07
C LEU A 48 -1.86 2.33 -0.23
N ALA A 49 -1.35 3.24 -1.05
CA ALA A 49 -0.65 2.92 -2.28
C ALA A 49 0.78 3.47 -2.21
N GLY A 50 1.72 2.65 -1.74
CA GLY A 50 3.13 3.04 -1.58
C GLY A 50 3.39 3.94 -0.36
N PHE A 51 2.57 3.86 0.69
CA PHE A 51 2.77 4.61 1.93
C PHE A 51 3.64 3.81 2.92
N LEU A 52 4.80 4.35 3.30
CA LEU A 52 5.87 3.58 3.96
C LEU A 52 5.88 3.68 5.49
N TRP A 53 5.09 4.59 6.09
CA TRP A 53 5.08 4.76 7.53
C TRP A 53 4.05 3.84 8.17
N LEU A 54 4.44 3.19 9.28
CA LEU A 54 3.50 2.49 10.15
C LEU A 54 2.36 3.42 10.54
N ILE A 55 1.13 2.92 10.40
CA ILE A 55 -0.09 3.64 10.73
C ILE A 55 -0.21 3.79 12.25
N PRO A 56 -0.41 5.01 12.77
CA PRO A 56 -0.51 5.26 14.20
C PRO A 56 -1.84 4.76 14.78
N GLN A 57 -1.85 4.51 16.09
CA GLN A 57 -3.00 3.93 16.78
C GLN A 57 -4.27 4.79 16.68
N ASN A 58 -4.16 6.13 16.69
CA ASN A 58 -5.31 7.03 16.57
C ASN A 58 -6.03 6.83 15.23
N LEU A 59 -5.30 6.63 14.13
CA LEU A 59 -5.87 6.37 12.81
C LEU A 59 -6.52 4.97 12.77
N LEU A 60 -5.84 3.94 13.30
CA LEU A 60 -6.39 2.58 13.38
C LEU A 60 -7.69 2.53 14.19
N SER A 61 -7.74 3.23 15.32
CA SER A 61 -8.93 3.30 16.17
C SER A 61 -10.07 4.10 15.53
N THR A 62 -9.76 5.11 14.72
CA THR A 62 -10.77 5.91 14.01
C THR A 62 -11.35 5.19 12.79
N PHE A 63 -10.54 4.36 12.12
CA PHE A 63 -10.91 3.63 10.91
C PHE A 63 -10.77 2.11 11.10
N PRO A 64 -11.47 1.50 12.07
CA PRO A 64 -11.33 0.07 12.36
C PRO A 64 -11.81 -0.76 11.16
N GLY A 65 -10.93 -1.63 10.64
CA GLY A 65 -11.22 -2.45 9.44
C GLY A 65 -11.42 -1.64 8.16
N ARG A 66 -11.10 -0.33 8.17
CA ARG A 66 -11.36 0.62 7.08
C ARG A 66 -10.08 1.17 6.47
N ILE A 67 -8.97 0.47 6.64
CA ILE A 67 -7.68 0.81 6.03
C ILE A 67 -7.14 -0.45 5.35
N ILE A 68 -6.80 -0.35 4.07
CA ILE A 68 -6.16 -1.44 3.31
C ILE A 68 -4.86 -0.98 2.67
N ASN A 69 -3.95 -1.93 2.47
CA ASN A 69 -2.67 -1.73 1.79
C ASN A 69 -2.50 -2.79 0.71
N ILE A 70 -1.74 -2.43 -0.33
CA ILE A 70 -1.19 -3.38 -1.29
C ILE A 70 0.30 -3.59 -1.02
N HIS A 71 0.72 -4.85 -0.96
CA HIS A 71 2.11 -5.24 -0.79
C HIS A 71 2.60 -6.04 -2.01
N PRO A 72 3.78 -5.75 -2.58
CA PRO A 72 4.27 -6.35 -3.83
C PRO A 72 4.92 -7.74 -3.64
N ALA A 73 4.32 -8.59 -2.80
CA ALA A 73 4.69 -9.99 -2.64
C ALA A 73 3.49 -10.84 -2.16
N LEU A 74 3.66 -12.16 -2.16
CA LEU A 74 2.72 -13.12 -1.59
C LEU A 74 2.97 -13.26 -0.08
N LEU A 75 2.36 -12.38 0.73
CA LEU A 75 2.47 -12.42 2.18
C LEU A 75 2.08 -13.80 2.75
N PRO A 76 2.75 -14.28 3.83
CA PRO A 76 3.70 -13.53 4.66
C PRO A 76 5.13 -13.43 4.08
N LYS A 77 5.41 -14.03 2.91
CA LYS A 77 6.75 -13.94 2.31
C LYS A 77 7.08 -12.51 1.90
N PHE A 78 8.32 -12.11 2.16
CA PHE A 78 8.87 -10.80 1.79
C PHE A 78 8.01 -9.62 2.29
N GLY A 79 7.32 -9.79 3.41
CA GLY A 79 6.64 -8.72 4.14
C GLY A 79 7.47 -8.15 5.28
N GLY A 80 6.95 -7.11 5.91
CA GLY A 80 7.49 -6.51 7.11
C GLY A 80 8.40 -5.31 6.86
N LYS A 81 8.96 -4.78 7.96
CA LYS A 81 9.77 -3.57 7.93
C LYS A 81 10.98 -3.72 7.00
N GLY A 82 11.09 -2.82 6.02
CA GLY A 82 12.21 -2.80 5.08
C GLY A 82 11.95 -3.55 3.76
N MET A 83 10.81 -4.23 3.64
CA MET A 83 10.36 -4.86 2.41
C MET A 83 9.40 -3.92 1.67
N TYR A 84 9.95 -2.96 0.92
CA TYR A 84 9.15 -2.04 0.10
C TYR A 84 9.87 -1.70 -1.20
N GLY A 85 9.09 -1.34 -2.23
CA GLY A 85 9.63 -0.99 -3.55
C GLY A 85 10.53 -2.08 -4.12
N MET A 86 11.64 -1.67 -4.75
CA MET A 86 12.58 -2.60 -5.40
C MET A 86 13.19 -3.64 -4.46
N ARG A 87 13.31 -3.33 -3.17
CA ARG A 87 13.89 -4.25 -2.16
C ARG A 87 13.14 -5.58 -2.10
N VAL A 88 11.83 -5.56 -2.35
CA VAL A 88 11.01 -6.77 -2.38
C VAL A 88 11.38 -7.64 -3.56
N HIS A 89 11.46 -7.05 -4.75
CA HIS A 89 11.76 -7.78 -5.98
C HIS A 89 13.20 -8.31 -6.02
N GLU A 90 14.15 -7.55 -5.47
CA GLU A 90 15.54 -8.00 -5.23
C GLU A 90 15.58 -9.21 -4.30
N ALA A 91 14.87 -9.15 -3.17
CA ALA A 91 14.82 -10.26 -2.20
C ALA A 91 14.16 -11.51 -2.80
N VAL A 92 13.06 -11.35 -3.54
CA VAL A 92 12.39 -12.43 -4.29
C VAL A 92 13.35 -13.09 -5.27
N LYS A 93 14.10 -12.29 -6.06
CA LYS A 93 15.09 -12.81 -7.02
C LYS A 93 16.22 -13.55 -6.30
N GLN A 94 16.76 -12.96 -5.23
CA GLN A 94 17.86 -13.53 -4.46
C GLN A 94 17.46 -14.86 -3.79
N ALA A 95 16.21 -14.98 -3.35
CA ALA A 95 15.67 -16.21 -2.78
C ALA A 95 15.46 -17.33 -3.83
N GLY A 96 15.56 -17.02 -5.13
CA GLY A 96 15.38 -17.99 -6.20
C GLY A 96 13.93 -18.44 -6.37
N GLU A 97 12.96 -17.61 -5.98
CA GLU A 97 11.54 -17.92 -6.13
C GLU A 97 11.16 -18.06 -7.62
N THR A 98 10.23 -18.98 -7.89
CA THR A 98 9.66 -19.20 -9.23
C THR A 98 8.31 -18.52 -9.42
N GLU A 99 7.75 -17.96 -8.35
CA GLU A 99 6.52 -17.16 -8.38
C GLU A 99 6.61 -16.02 -7.37
N THR A 100 5.91 -14.93 -7.66
CA THR A 100 5.64 -13.84 -6.72
C THR A 100 4.25 -13.29 -7.03
N GLY A 101 3.91 -12.12 -6.50
CA GLY A 101 2.60 -11.54 -6.71
C GLY A 101 2.37 -10.28 -5.91
N ILE A 102 1.09 -10.03 -5.65
CA ILE A 102 0.61 -8.97 -4.78
C ILE A 102 -0.24 -9.57 -3.67
N THR A 103 -0.25 -8.90 -2.52
CA THR A 103 -1.23 -9.13 -1.45
C THR A 103 -1.93 -7.83 -1.14
N ILE A 104 -3.26 -7.85 -1.11
CA ILE A 104 -4.08 -6.75 -0.62
C ILE A 104 -4.65 -7.20 0.72
N HIS A 105 -4.42 -6.41 1.77
CA HIS A 105 -4.77 -6.77 3.13
C HIS A 105 -5.26 -5.57 3.93
N GLU A 106 -6.04 -5.84 4.97
CA GLU A 106 -6.37 -4.84 6.00
C GLU A 106 -5.10 -4.43 6.76
N VAL A 107 -5.02 -3.18 7.19
CA VAL A 107 -3.88 -2.67 7.95
C VAL A 107 -4.16 -2.80 9.45
N ASN A 108 -3.15 -3.22 10.21
CA ASN A 108 -3.17 -3.25 11.67
C ASN A 108 -1.91 -2.57 12.25
N ALA A 109 -1.64 -2.78 13.55
CA ALA A 109 -0.49 -2.18 14.23
C ALA A 109 0.87 -2.77 13.83
N HIS A 110 0.88 -3.82 12.99
CA HIS A 110 2.06 -4.53 12.54
C HIS A 110 2.17 -4.45 11.00
N TYR A 111 3.39 -4.36 10.49
CA TYR A 111 3.58 -4.31 9.04
C TYR A 111 3.19 -5.66 8.41
N ASP A 112 2.29 -5.62 7.44
CA ASP A 112 1.97 -6.75 6.56
C ASP A 112 1.44 -8.02 7.26
N GLU A 113 0.89 -7.85 8.46
CA GLU A 113 0.32 -8.93 9.29
C GLU A 113 -1.21 -8.84 9.43
N GLY A 114 -1.86 -7.97 8.65
CA GLY A 114 -3.31 -7.84 8.69
C GLY A 114 -4.03 -8.89 7.85
N LYS A 115 -5.36 -8.90 7.97
CA LYS A 115 -6.22 -9.87 7.28
C LYS A 115 -6.07 -9.75 5.77
N ILE A 116 -5.70 -10.83 5.10
CA ILE A 116 -5.60 -10.90 3.65
C ILE A 116 -7.00 -10.83 3.03
N LEU A 117 -7.18 -9.89 2.09
CA LEU A 117 -8.40 -9.72 1.30
C LEU A 117 -8.29 -10.39 -0.08
N SER A 118 -7.10 -10.33 -0.69
CA SER A 118 -6.83 -10.90 -2.00
C SER A 118 -5.33 -11.15 -2.19
N GLN A 119 -5.00 -12.21 -2.92
CA GLN A 119 -3.65 -12.48 -3.42
C GLN A 119 -3.72 -12.87 -4.89
N GLN A 120 -2.79 -12.34 -5.68
CA GLN A 120 -2.68 -12.61 -7.10
C GLN A 120 -1.23 -12.90 -7.44
N LYS A 121 -0.99 -13.90 -8.27
CA LYS A 121 0.36 -14.41 -8.55
C LYS A 121 0.78 -14.23 -10.00
N CYS A 122 2.08 -14.17 -10.22
CA CYS A 122 2.74 -14.24 -11.52
C CYS A 122 3.98 -15.14 -11.45
N SER A 123 4.31 -15.79 -12.57
CA SER A 123 5.53 -16.59 -12.69
C SER A 123 6.77 -15.72 -12.81
N ILE A 124 7.88 -16.25 -12.30
CA ILE A 124 9.22 -15.69 -12.45
C ILE A 124 10.02 -16.64 -13.33
N GLU A 125 10.55 -16.11 -14.42
CA GLU A 125 11.47 -16.83 -15.28
C GLU A 125 12.89 -16.74 -14.71
N LYS A 126 13.72 -17.75 -14.94
CA LYS A 126 15.12 -17.75 -14.47
C LYS A 126 15.89 -16.52 -14.97
N SER A 127 15.58 -16.04 -16.16
CA SER A 127 16.20 -14.87 -16.80
C SER A 127 15.70 -13.52 -16.28
N ASP A 128 14.56 -13.47 -15.56
CA ASP A 128 14.00 -12.20 -15.11
C ASP A 128 14.95 -11.45 -14.18
N THR A 129 15.15 -10.16 -14.42
CA THR A 129 15.80 -9.27 -13.44
C THR A 129 14.81 -8.82 -12.35
N PRO A 130 15.27 -8.23 -11.23
CA PRO A 130 14.37 -7.61 -10.26
C PRO A 130 13.40 -6.59 -10.90
N GLU A 131 13.82 -5.87 -11.94
CA GLU A 131 12.99 -4.93 -12.70
C GLU A 131 11.94 -5.64 -13.55
N ASP A 132 12.26 -6.79 -14.16
CA ASP A 132 11.26 -7.63 -14.85
C ASP A 132 10.19 -8.10 -13.86
N ILE A 133 10.62 -8.58 -12.70
CA ILE A 133 9.72 -9.00 -11.62
C ILE A 133 8.84 -7.83 -11.18
N ALA A 134 9.43 -6.66 -10.94
CA ALA A 134 8.70 -5.45 -10.56
C ALA A 134 7.63 -5.07 -11.59
N ARG A 135 7.95 -5.15 -12.90
CA ARG A 135 6.97 -4.89 -13.97
C ARG A 135 5.82 -5.88 -13.95
N LYS A 136 6.10 -7.18 -13.78
CA LYS A 136 5.05 -8.21 -13.68
C LYS A 136 4.14 -7.98 -12.47
N VAL A 137 4.73 -7.65 -11.32
CA VAL A 137 3.98 -7.36 -10.09
C VAL A 137 3.14 -6.09 -10.25
N GLN A 138 3.69 -5.01 -10.81
CA GLN A 138 2.96 -3.76 -11.04
C GLN A 138 1.76 -3.94 -11.98
N GLN A 139 1.85 -4.83 -12.99
CA GLN A 139 0.69 -5.17 -13.82
C GLN A 139 -0.44 -5.82 -13.00
N LEU A 140 -0.10 -6.64 -12.00
CA LEU A 140 -1.09 -7.17 -11.07
C LEU A 140 -1.67 -6.07 -10.18
N GLU A 141 -0.83 -5.18 -9.64
CA GLU A 141 -1.29 -4.05 -8.80
C GLU A 141 -2.34 -3.20 -9.53
N HIS A 142 -2.01 -2.74 -10.73
CA HIS A 142 -2.91 -1.91 -11.54
C HIS A 142 -4.20 -2.62 -11.92
N ARG A 143 -4.14 -3.94 -12.17
CA ARG A 143 -5.31 -4.73 -12.56
C ARG A 143 -6.25 -5.00 -11.39
N TYR A 144 -5.70 -5.42 -10.26
CA TYR A 144 -6.50 -6.00 -9.19
C TYR A 144 -6.77 -5.06 -8.03
N TYR A 145 -5.91 -4.05 -7.80
CA TYR A 145 -6.14 -3.16 -6.66
C TYR A 145 -7.46 -2.38 -6.79
N PRO A 146 -7.79 -1.77 -7.94
CA PRO A 146 -9.08 -1.09 -8.12
C PRO A 146 -10.30 -2.03 -7.92
N LEU A 147 -10.23 -3.25 -8.46
CA LEU A 147 -11.31 -4.24 -8.35
C LEU A 147 -11.56 -4.68 -6.90
N VAL A 148 -10.48 -4.89 -6.14
CA VAL A 148 -10.58 -5.28 -4.73
C VAL A 148 -11.06 -4.11 -3.88
N ILE A 149 -10.61 -2.87 -4.17
CA ILE A 149 -11.12 -1.66 -3.51
C ILE A 149 -12.62 -1.54 -3.72
N GLU A 150 -13.12 -1.66 -4.96
CA GLU A 150 -14.54 -1.57 -5.27
C GLU A 150 -15.36 -2.62 -4.52
N LYS A 151 -14.93 -3.89 -4.54
CA LYS A 151 -15.59 -4.96 -3.81
C LYS A 151 -15.61 -4.70 -2.30
N TRP A 152 -14.50 -4.21 -1.75
CA TRP A 152 -14.34 -3.97 -0.31
C TRP A 152 -15.18 -2.80 0.20
N ILE A 153 -15.34 -1.72 -0.58
CA ILE A 153 -16.17 -0.57 -0.17
C ILE A 153 -17.68 -0.81 -0.36
N THR A 154 -18.07 -1.79 -1.18
CA THR A 154 -19.47 -2.10 -1.50
C THR A 154 -20.03 -3.31 -0.73
N SER A 155 -19.17 -4.06 -0.03
CA SER A 155 -19.55 -5.23 0.77
C SER A 155 -20.18 -4.90 2.11
#